data_AF-A0A7Y0BKF6-F1
#
_entry.id   AF-A0A7Y0BKF6-F1
#
_cell.length_a   1.000
_cell.length_b   1.000
_cell.length_c   1.000
_cell.angle_alpha   90.00
_cell.angle_beta   90.00
_cell.angle_gamma   90.00
#
_symmetry.space_group_name_H-M   'P 1'
#
loop_
_entity.id
_entity.type
_entity.pdbx_description
1 polymer ?
#
loop_
_entity_poly.entity_id
_entity_poly.type
_entity_poly.pdbx_seq_one_letter_code
_entity_poly.pdbx_strand_id
1 'polypeptide(L)'
;MAKTLAPGDYFYPDGDVDLLFSDATSSDAEGCIDLLRYYLPRMSAFSSIFIDKASTVNHSFLLLEFLVNEMRAGRVPAHFISGLPQAEQRRIWNMVRTCRLSLVHLADTDPGKRNPSQNSRTWLRIEPLDIMPHNGARSYF
;
A
#
# COMPACT_ATOMS: atom_id res chain seq x y z
N MET A 1 13.59 16.24 -10.38
CA MET A 1 13.82 15.02 -11.17
C MET A 1 13.45 13.85 -10.27
N ALA A 2 12.32 13.18 -10.53
CA ALA A 2 11.97 11.95 -9.83
C ALA A 2 12.99 10.88 -10.21
N LYS A 3 13.71 10.35 -9.21
CA LYS A 3 14.59 9.20 -9.42
C LYS A 3 13.67 7.98 -9.51
N THR A 4 13.46 7.47 -10.72
CA THR A 4 12.82 6.16 -10.91
C THR A 4 13.69 5.13 -10.21
N LEU A 5 13.11 4.45 -9.21
CA LEU A 5 13.82 3.44 -8.43
C LEU A 5 14.11 2.23 -9.34
N ALA A 6 15.38 1.82 -9.39
CA ALA A 6 15.79 0.70 -10.23
C ALA A 6 15.34 -0.63 -9.57
N PRO A 7 15.23 -1.74 -10.33
CA PRO A 7 14.84 -3.05 -9.79
C PRO A 7 15.69 -3.58 -8.63
N GLY A 8 16.89 -3.02 -8.39
CA GLY A 8 17.76 -3.34 -7.25
C GLY A 8 17.53 -2.49 -5.98
N ASP A 9 16.64 -1.50 -6.03
CA ASP A 9 16.32 -0.63 -4.89
C ASP A 9 15.21 -1.21 -3.99
N TYR A 10 14.51 -2.24 -4.48
CA TYR A 10 13.43 -2.90 -3.75
C TYR A 10 13.85 -4.25 -3.19
N PHE A 11 13.49 -4.49 -1.93
CA PHE A 11 13.61 -5.81 -1.32
C PHE A 11 12.66 -6.80 -1.99
N TYR A 12 13.20 -7.91 -2.50
CA TYR A 12 12.43 -9.00 -3.08
C TYR A 12 12.15 -10.05 -1.99
N PRO A 13 10.90 -10.19 -1.51
CA PRO A 13 10.59 -11.12 -0.44
C PRO A 13 10.48 -12.55 -0.98
N ASP A 14 10.96 -13.53 -0.20
CA ASP A 14 10.83 -14.97 -0.51
C ASP A 14 9.40 -15.51 -0.31
N GLY A 15 8.53 -14.70 0.30
CA GLY A 15 7.13 -15.03 0.58
C GLY A 15 6.24 -13.79 0.61
N ASP A 16 5.00 -13.96 1.08
CA ASP A 16 4.07 -12.84 1.21
C ASP A 16 4.49 -11.93 2.37
N VAL A 17 4.34 -10.61 2.18
CA VAL A 17 4.71 -9.59 3.17
C VAL A 17 3.49 -9.24 4.02
N ASP A 18 3.60 -9.41 5.33
CA ASP A 18 2.54 -9.00 6.28
C ASP A 18 2.65 -7.54 6.70
N LEU A 19 3.89 -7.02 6.75
CA LEU A 19 4.17 -5.69 7.26
C LEU A 19 5.28 -5.04 6.44
N LEU A 20 4.97 -3.92 5.79
CA LEU A 20 5.91 -3.13 5.01
C LEU A 20 6.01 -1.72 5.60
N PHE A 21 7.22 -1.30 5.94
CA PHE A 21 7.56 0.09 6.21
C PHE A 21 8.41 0.60 5.06
N SER A 22 7.99 1.70 4.45
CA SER A 22 8.70 2.27 3.32
C SER A 22 8.83 3.78 3.47
N ASP A 23 10.04 4.28 3.24
CA ASP A 23 10.23 5.69 2.94
C ASP A 23 9.99 5.87 1.45
N ALA A 24 8.99 6.65 1.09
CA ALA A 24 8.80 7.06 -0.29
C ALA A 24 9.77 8.20 -0.61
N THR A 25 11.07 8.06 -0.35
CA THR A 25 12.07 9.16 -0.29
C THR A 25 12.18 10.03 -1.56
N SER A 26 11.61 9.60 -2.69
CA SER A 26 11.40 10.38 -3.92
C SER A 26 10.01 11.04 -4.01
N SER A 27 9.36 11.28 -2.86
CA SER A 27 7.93 11.46 -2.60
C SER A 27 7.22 12.55 -3.41
N ASP A 28 6.72 12.13 -4.56
CA ASP A 28 5.54 12.67 -5.23
C ASP A 28 4.56 11.49 -5.50
N ALA A 29 3.53 11.71 -6.32
CA ALA A 29 2.57 10.68 -6.68
C ALA A 29 3.23 9.43 -7.32
N GLU A 30 4.24 9.62 -8.16
CA GLU A 30 4.91 8.54 -8.90
C GLU A 30 5.61 7.53 -7.99
N GLY A 31 6.32 7.98 -6.95
CA GLY A 31 6.97 7.07 -6.01
C GLY A 31 5.99 6.19 -5.24
N CYS A 32 4.79 6.72 -4.93
CA CYS A 32 3.72 5.92 -4.34
C CYS A 32 3.17 4.88 -5.32
N ILE A 33 3.05 5.23 -6.61
CA ILE A 33 2.64 4.30 -7.66
C ILE A 33 3.66 3.16 -7.77
N ASP A 34 4.94 3.49 -7.90
CA ASP A 34 5.99 2.48 -8.08
C ASP A 34 6.07 1.52 -6.89
N LEU A 35 6.03 2.06 -5.67
CA LEU A 35 6.01 1.29 -4.43
C LEU A 35 4.82 0.33 -4.39
N LEU A 36 3.60 0.83 -4.62
CA LEU A 36 2.40 0.01 -4.55
C LEU A 36 2.34 -1.01 -5.70
N ARG A 37 2.78 -0.64 -6.91
CA ARG A 37 2.87 -1.56 -8.05
C ARG A 37 3.81 -2.73 -7.76
N TYR A 38 4.94 -2.45 -7.11
CA TYR A 38 5.90 -3.46 -6.74
C TYR A 38 5.38 -4.33 -5.59
N TYR A 39 4.90 -3.73 -4.49
CA TYR A 39 4.61 -4.48 -3.27
C TYR A 39 3.21 -5.06 -3.17
N LEU A 40 2.15 -4.42 -3.70
CA LEU A 40 0.78 -4.97 -3.60
C LEU A 40 0.65 -6.45 -4.05
N PRO A 41 1.21 -6.90 -5.19
CA PRO A 41 1.11 -8.32 -5.57
C PRO A 41 1.91 -9.26 -4.66
N ARG A 42 2.74 -8.74 -3.76
CA ARG A 42 3.60 -9.48 -2.82
C ARG A 42 3.09 -9.39 -1.37
N MET A 43 2.07 -8.57 -1.09
CA MET A 43 1.50 -8.49 0.25
C MET A 43 0.58 -9.68 0.52
N SER A 44 0.54 -10.11 1.79
CA SER A 44 -0.45 -11.09 2.25
C SER A 44 -1.86 -10.46 2.32
N ALA A 45 -2.90 -11.30 2.38
CA ALA A 45 -4.30 -10.84 2.47
C ALA A 45 -4.64 -10.16 3.82
N PHE A 46 -3.81 -10.35 4.85
CA PHE A 46 -3.94 -9.70 6.15
C PHE A 46 -2.63 -8.94 6.44
N SER A 47 -2.50 -7.75 5.87
CA SER A 47 -1.23 -7.03 5.86
C SER A 47 -1.38 -5.52 6.02
N SER A 48 -0.24 -4.85 6.24
CA SER A 48 -0.16 -3.40 6.39
C SER A 48 1.05 -2.82 5.65
N ILE A 49 0.82 -1.69 4.97
CA ILE A 49 1.86 -0.87 4.35
C ILE A 49 1.86 0.50 5.01
N PHE A 50 3.02 0.91 5.52
CA PHE A 50 3.28 2.24 6.06
C PHE A 50 4.18 2.99 5.09
N ILE A 51 3.72 4.14 4.61
CA ILE A 51 4.44 5.00 3.66
C ILE A 51 4.73 6.34 4.35
N ASP A 52 6.01 6.63 4.58
CA ASP A 52 6.44 7.88 5.20
C ASP A 52 6.26 9.07 4.24
N LYS A 53 5.92 10.24 4.79
CA LYS A 53 5.73 11.54 4.11
C LYS A 53 4.58 11.62 3.09
N ALA A 54 3.93 10.51 2.77
CA ALA A 54 2.87 10.45 1.76
C ALA A 54 1.61 11.26 2.11
N SER A 55 1.34 11.48 3.39
CA SER A 55 0.19 12.27 3.87
C SER A 55 0.43 13.78 3.93
N THR A 56 1.68 14.24 3.78
CA THR A 56 2.04 15.68 3.76
C THR A 56 2.23 16.25 2.36
N VAL A 57 2.40 15.40 1.34
CA VAL A 57 2.52 15.84 -0.06
C VAL A 57 1.15 15.74 -0.73
N ASN A 58 0.55 16.88 -1.06
CA ASN A 58 -0.83 16.96 -1.59
C ASN A 58 -1.10 16.00 -2.76
N HIS A 59 -0.16 15.88 -3.71
CA HIS A 59 -0.34 15.00 -4.86
C HIS A 59 -0.33 13.52 -4.48
N SER A 60 0.57 13.10 -3.58
CA SER A 60 0.61 11.74 -3.06
C SER A 60 -0.64 11.41 -2.24
N PHE A 61 -1.10 12.35 -1.41
CA PHE A 61 -2.34 12.23 -0.66
C PHE A 61 -3.54 11.98 -1.58
N LEU A 62 -3.75 12.89 -2.55
CA LEU A 62 -4.88 12.80 -3.49
C LEU A 62 -4.82 11.54 -4.35
N LEU A 63 -3.63 11.15 -4.80
CA LEU A 63 -3.44 9.92 -5.55
C LEU A 63 -3.82 8.69 -4.73
N LEU A 64 -3.32 8.58 -3.49
CA LEU A 64 -3.56 7.43 -2.64
C LEU A 64 -5.06 7.31 -2.31
N GLU A 65 -5.71 8.43 -2.00
CA GLU A 65 -7.16 8.50 -1.82
C GLU A 65 -7.89 8.01 -3.08
N PHE A 66 -7.55 8.55 -4.26
CA PHE A 66 -8.17 8.12 -5.52
C PHE A 66 -7.97 6.62 -5.77
N LEU A 67 -6.73 6.13 -5.70
CA LEU A 67 -6.37 4.76 -6.02
C LEU A 67 -7.07 3.77 -5.09
N VAL A 68 -7.04 4.04 -3.77
CA VAL A 68 -7.69 3.16 -2.80
C VAL A 68 -9.21 3.23 -2.92
N ASN A 69 -9.80 4.39 -3.22
CA ASN A 69 -11.25 4.49 -3.43
C ASN A 69 -11.71 3.73 -4.69
N GLU A 70 -10.95 3.76 -5.78
CA GLU A 70 -11.21 2.93 -6.95
C GLU A 70 -11.12 1.43 -6.61
N MET A 71 -10.07 1.02 -5.90
CA MET A 71 -9.88 -0.38 -5.47
C MET A 71 -11.00 -0.85 -4.54
N ARG A 72 -11.41 -0.04 -3.56
CA ARG A 72 -12.57 -0.33 -2.70
C ARG A 72 -13.85 -0.51 -3.50
N ALA A 73 -13.99 0.21 -4.62
CA ALA A 73 -15.13 0.08 -5.52
C ALA A 73 -15.00 -1.10 -6.51
N GLY A 74 -14.04 -2.01 -6.29
CA GLY A 74 -13.81 -3.19 -7.11
C GLY A 74 -13.13 -2.88 -8.45
N ARG A 75 -12.54 -1.68 -8.61
CA ARG A 75 -11.89 -1.24 -9.85
C ARG A 75 -10.40 -1.08 -9.65
N VAL A 76 -9.61 -1.43 -10.67
CA VAL A 76 -8.17 -1.17 -10.69
C VAL A 76 -7.86 -0.26 -11.88
N PRO A 77 -7.33 0.95 -11.67
CA PRO A 77 -6.98 1.83 -12.78
C PRO A 77 -6.02 1.14 -13.76
N ALA A 78 -6.33 1.16 -15.06
CA ALA A 78 -5.58 0.40 -16.06
C ALA A 78 -4.08 0.76 -16.10
N HIS A 79 -3.76 2.05 -15.96
CA HIS A 79 -2.38 2.53 -15.93
C HIS A 79 -1.59 2.04 -14.72
N PHE A 80 -2.26 1.70 -13.61
CA PHE A 80 -1.63 1.19 -12.40
C PHE A 80 -1.07 -0.22 -12.63
N ILE A 81 -1.78 -1.07 -13.39
CA ILE A 81 -1.38 -2.47 -13.65
C ILE A 81 -0.72 -2.69 -15.01
N SER A 82 -0.80 -1.72 -15.92
CA SER A 82 -0.22 -1.81 -17.26
C SER A 82 1.29 -2.06 -17.21
N GLY A 83 1.76 -3.09 -17.90
CA GLY A 83 3.18 -3.47 -17.93
C GLY A 83 3.64 -4.38 -16.78
N LEU A 84 2.78 -4.66 -15.79
CA LEU A 84 3.07 -5.72 -14.80
C LEU A 84 2.93 -7.12 -15.43
N PRO A 85 3.70 -8.12 -15.00
CA PRO A 85 3.47 -9.51 -15.36
C PRO A 85 2.02 -9.95 -15.07
N GLN A 86 1.46 -10.79 -15.93
CA GLN A 86 0.05 -11.23 -15.81
C GLN A 86 -0.25 -11.88 -14.44
N ALA A 87 0.73 -12.58 -13.85
CA ALA A 87 0.60 -13.17 -12.53
C ALA A 87 0.42 -12.10 -11.43
N GLU A 88 1.19 -11.01 -11.49
CA GLU A 88 1.08 -9.89 -10.54
C GLU A 88 -0.24 -9.14 -10.70
N GLN A 89 -0.66 -8.89 -11.95
CA GLN A 89 -1.96 -8.29 -12.23
C GLN A 89 -3.11 -9.12 -11.63
N ARG A 90 -3.06 -10.46 -11.77
CA ARG A 90 -4.05 -11.36 -11.15
C ARG A 90 -4.04 -11.26 -9.63
N ARG A 91 -2.86 -11.18 -8.98
CA ARG A 91 -2.78 -11.04 -7.51
C ARG A 91 -3.42 -9.75 -7.03
N ILE A 92 -3.16 -8.62 -7.72
CA ILE A 92 -3.81 -7.33 -7.41
C ILE A 92 -5.33 -7.43 -7.59
N TRP A 93 -5.80 -7.98 -8.71
CA TRP A 93 -7.24 -8.16 -8.94
C TRP A 93 -7.91 -9.05 -7.89
N ASN A 94 -7.26 -10.14 -7.50
CA ASN A 94 -7.76 -11.03 -6.47
C ASN A 94 -7.86 -10.33 -5.12
N MET A 95 -6.81 -9.59 -4.72
CA MET A 95 -6.82 -8.78 -3.50
C MET A 95 -7.98 -7.78 -3.51
N VAL A 96 -8.15 -7.02 -4.58
CA VAL A 96 -9.23 -6.02 -4.71
C VAL A 96 -10.62 -6.63 -4.60
N ARG A 97 -10.80 -7.89 -5.05
CA ARG A 97 -12.09 -8.60 -4.98
C ARG A 97 -12.36 -9.27 -3.64
N THR A 98 -11.31 -9.66 -2.93
CA THR A 98 -11.40 -10.54 -1.76
C THR A 98 -11.01 -9.85 -0.46
N CYS A 99 -10.46 -8.63 -0.53
CA CYS A 99 -9.98 -7.89 0.63
C CYS A 99 -10.64 -6.50 0.73
N ARG A 100 -10.81 -6.04 1.96
CA ARG A 100 -11.06 -4.66 2.33
C ARG A 100 -9.72 -3.92 2.36
N LEU A 101 -9.65 -2.82 1.61
CA LEU A 101 -8.53 -1.89 1.67
C LEU A 101 -8.92 -0.67 2.48
N SER A 102 -8.18 -0.35 3.54
CA SER A 102 -8.41 0.83 4.40
C SER A 102 -7.19 1.75 4.33
N LEU A 103 -7.42 3.05 4.21
CA LEU A 103 -6.38 4.07 4.08
C LEU A 103 -6.54 5.02 5.25
N VAL A 104 -5.48 5.20 6.02
CA VAL A 104 -5.44 6.07 7.19
C VAL A 104 -4.24 6.98 7.07
N HIS A 105 -4.48 8.29 7.14
CA HIS A 105 -3.41 9.28 7.19
C HIS A 105 -3.10 9.61 8.64
N LEU A 106 -1.90 9.21 9.07
CA LEU A 106 -1.37 9.48 10.40
C LEU A 106 -0.60 10.80 10.33
N ALA A 107 -1.17 11.84 10.92
CA ALA A 107 -0.51 13.13 11.08
C ALA A 107 0.03 13.24 12.50
N ASP A 108 1.29 13.64 12.62
CA ASP A 108 1.90 13.92 13.91
C ASP A 108 1.85 15.43 14.17
N THR A 109 1.13 15.82 15.23
CA THR A 109 0.76 17.22 15.54
C THR A 109 1.60 17.82 16.67
N ASP A 110 2.85 17.40 16.82
CA ASP A 110 3.76 18.00 17.82
C ASP A 110 4.16 19.45 17.44
N PRO A 111 3.77 20.46 18.26
CA PRO A 111 4.04 21.87 18.00
C PRO A 111 5.52 22.27 18.20
N GLY A 112 6.36 21.41 18.78
CA GLY A 112 7.79 21.66 19.01
C GLY A 112 8.72 21.30 17.84
N LYS A 113 8.17 20.86 16.71
CA LYS A 113 8.97 20.26 15.63
C LYS A 113 9.67 21.26 14.71
N ARG A 114 10.94 20.94 14.39
CA ARG A 114 11.73 21.64 13.37
C ARG A 114 11.19 21.48 11.95
N ASN A 115 10.52 20.36 11.64
CA ASN A 115 9.97 20.13 10.31
C ASN A 115 8.61 19.37 10.38
N PRO A 116 7.48 20.09 10.28
CA PRO A 116 6.14 19.50 10.37
C PRO A 116 5.84 18.45 9.29
N SER A 117 6.51 18.49 8.14
CA SER A 117 6.26 17.56 7.02
C SER A 117 7.01 16.23 7.13
N GLN A 118 7.93 16.07 8.09
CA GLN A 118 8.82 14.90 8.13
C GLN A 118 8.26 13.68 8.86
N ASN A 119 7.10 13.78 9.51
CA ASN A 119 6.59 12.71 10.39
C ASN A 119 5.13 12.33 10.14
N SER A 120 4.55 12.73 9.00
CA SER A 120 3.26 12.19 8.62
C SER A 120 3.47 10.86 7.87
N ARG A 121 2.59 9.89 8.12
CA ARG A 121 2.63 8.58 7.49
C ARG A 121 1.28 8.25 6.91
N THR A 122 1.26 7.44 5.87
CA THR A 122 0.03 6.84 5.36
C THR A 122 0.07 5.35 5.67
N TRP A 123 -1.01 4.84 6.23
CA TRP A 123 -1.21 3.43 6.51
C TRP A 123 -2.27 2.88 5.55
N LEU A 124 -1.86 1.98 4.67
CA LEU A 124 -2.74 1.14 3.87
C LEU A 124 -2.86 -0.23 4.55
N ARG A 125 -4.05 -0.56 4.99
CA ARG A 125 -4.39 -1.85 5.62
C ARG A 125 -5.16 -2.71 4.63
N ILE A 126 -4.78 -3.97 4.50
CA ILE A 126 -5.41 -4.97 3.65
C ILE A 126 -5.94 -6.08 4.56
N GLU A 127 -7.23 -6.38 4.47
CA GLU A 127 -7.87 -7.40 5.30
C GLU A 127 -8.80 -8.26 4.45
N PRO A 128 -8.88 -9.57 4.63
CA PRO A 128 -9.83 -10.39 3.89
C PRO A 128 -11.27 -9.95 4.21
N LEU A 129 -12.12 -9.87 3.18
CA LEU A 129 -13.56 -9.68 3.34
C LEU A 129 -14.25 -10.92 3.93
N ASP A 130 -13.58 -12.08 3.85
CA ASP A 130 -14.15 -13.34 4.28
C ASP A 130 -14.15 -13.48 5.80
N ILE A 131 -15.35 -13.72 6.33
CA ILE A 131 -15.70 -13.76 7.74
C ILE A 131 -15.54 -15.19 8.20
N MET A 132 -14.31 -15.66 8.29
CA MET A 132 -13.96 -16.67 9.29
C MET A 132 -12.61 -16.27 9.86
N PRO A 133 -12.53 -15.81 11.12
CA PRO A 133 -11.25 -15.75 11.78
C PRO A 133 -10.66 -17.15 11.71
N HIS A 134 -9.55 -17.30 10.98
CA HIS A 134 -8.78 -18.53 10.97
C HIS A 134 -8.07 -18.63 12.32
N ASN A 135 -8.86 -18.83 13.37
CA ASN A 135 -8.35 -19.24 14.64
C ASN A 135 -7.80 -20.63 14.39
N GLY A 136 -6.48 -20.79 14.28
CA GLY A 136 -5.82 -22.09 14.33
C GLY A 136 -6.11 -22.87 15.63
N ALA A 137 -6.97 -22.34 16.51
CA ALA A 137 -7.65 -23.11 17.53
C ALA A 137 -8.57 -24.13 16.86
N ARG A 138 -8.19 -25.41 16.95
CA ARG A 138 -9.10 -26.54 16.72
C ARG A 138 -10.48 -26.19 17.28
N SER A 139 -11.50 -26.22 16.43
CA SER A 139 -12.90 -26.17 16.83
C SER A 139 -13.14 -27.35 17.77
N TYR A 140 -13.21 -27.06 19.07
CA TYR A 140 -13.78 -27.99 20.04
C TYR A 140 -15.29 -27.71 20.08
N PHE A 141 -16.00 -28.26 19.09
CA PHE A 141 -17.44 -28.46 19.16
C PHE A 141 -17.72 -29.93 18.88
#